data_AF-A0A382FG17-F1
#
_entry.id   AF-A0A382FG17-F1
#
_cell.length_a   1.000
_cell.length_b   1.000
_cell.length_c   1.000
_cell.angle_alpha   90.00
_cell.angle_beta   90.00
_cell.angle_gamma   90.00
#
_symmetry.space_group_name_H-M   'P 1'
#
loop_
_entity.id
_entity.type
_entity.pdbx_description
1 polymer ?
#
loop_
_entity_poly.entity_id
_entity_poly.type
_entity_poly.pdbx_seq_one_letter_code
_entity_poly.pdbx_strand_id
1 'polypeptide(L)'
;MIELFFITVLTVTTNTNPQGWLQWTQSFSDKAICEEVVEKNKAQIILDVSDYFKKGGRNFVMAKEVRCMSYDEAVKLNTELGH
;
A
#
# COMPACT_ATOMS: atom_id res chain seq x y z
N MET A 1 5.88 5.97 -22.59
CA MET A 1 5.40 5.00 -21.59
C MET A 1 4.63 5.81 -20.56
N ILE A 2 3.38 5.45 -20.26
CA ILE A 2 2.58 6.19 -19.27
C ILE A 2 2.97 5.63 -17.90
N GLU A 3 3.40 6.52 -17.00
CA GLU A 3 3.67 6.16 -15.62
C GLU A 3 2.35 6.00 -14.86
N LEU A 4 2.22 4.90 -14.13
CA LEU A 4 1.02 4.59 -13.35
C LEU A 4 1.34 4.65 -11.86
N PHE A 5 0.44 5.28 -11.11
CA PHE A 5 0.52 5.40 -9.66
C PHE A 5 -0.56 4.54 -9.02
N PHE A 6 -0.19 3.90 -7.92
CA PHE A 6 -1.09 3.06 -7.14
C PHE A 6 -1.15 3.58 -5.71
N ILE A 7 -2.35 3.53 -5.13
CA ILE A 7 -2.50 3.71 -3.68
C ILE A 7 -1.70 2.60 -3.02
N THR A 8 -0.70 2.97 -2.22
CA THR A 8 0.21 2.01 -1.61
C THR A 8 0.23 2.21 -0.11
N VAL A 9 0.12 1.10 0.63
CA VAL A 9 0.04 1.10 2.09
C VAL A 9 1.27 0.43 2.67
N LEU A 10 2.01 1.11 3.54
CA LEU A 10 3.04 0.47 4.35
C LEU A 10 2.36 -0.29 5.49
N THR A 11 2.40 -1.60 5.40
CA THR A 11 1.72 -2.49 6.34
C THR A 11 2.70 -3.18 7.26
N VAL A 12 2.27 -3.45 8.49
CA VAL A 12 2.99 -4.26 9.47
C VAL A 12 2.18 -5.51 9.74
N THR A 13 2.82 -6.67 9.63
CA THR A 13 2.23 -7.98 9.88
C THR A 13 3.09 -8.77 10.87
N THR A 14 2.63 -9.96 11.26
CA THR A 14 3.40 -10.88 12.12
C THR A 14 4.42 -11.75 11.36
N ASN A 15 4.73 -11.43 10.10
CA ASN A 15 5.73 -12.16 9.31
C ASN A 15 7.16 -11.88 9.77
N THR A 16 8.12 -12.74 9.38
CA THR A 16 9.56 -12.57 9.67
C THR A 16 10.11 -11.23 9.16
N ASN A 17 9.67 -10.80 7.97
CA ASN A 17 9.84 -9.44 7.48
C ASN A 17 8.52 -8.70 7.66
N PRO A 18 8.29 -8.06 8.83
CA PRO A 18 6.96 -7.64 9.23
C PRO A 18 6.44 -6.46 8.42
N GLN A 19 7.33 -5.60 7.90
CA GLN A 19 6.96 -4.36 7.21
C GLN A 19 7.05 -4.53 5.71
N GLY A 20 6.01 -4.16 4.95
CA GLY A 20 6.04 -4.17 3.49
C GLY A 20 5.01 -3.23 2.87
N TRP A 21 5.36 -2.66 1.73
CA TRP A 21 4.49 -1.84 0.90
C TRP A 21 3.57 -2.73 0.07
N LEU A 22 2.26 -2.59 0.29
CA LEU A 22 1.20 -3.24 -0.45
C LEU A 22 0.58 -2.24 -1.42
N GLN A 23 0.66 -2.51 -2.73
CA GLN A 23 -0.07 -1.75 -3.73
C GLN A 23 -1.52 -2.23 -3.79
N TRP A 24 -2.45 -1.28 -3.66
CA TRP A 24 -3.87 -1.49 -3.74
C TRP A 24 -4.35 -1.45 -5.19
N THR A 25 -5.57 -1.91 -5.45
CA THR A 25 -5.99 -2.37 -6.78
C THR A 25 -6.18 -1.29 -7.84
N GLN A 26 -6.37 -0.02 -7.46
CA GLN A 26 -6.63 1.06 -8.42
C GLN A 26 -5.35 1.77 -8.86
N SER A 27 -5.14 1.83 -10.17
CA SER A 27 -4.08 2.63 -10.81
C SER A 27 -4.60 3.98 -11.29
N PHE A 28 -3.73 4.98 -11.31
CA PHE A 28 -3.99 6.35 -11.75
C PHE A 28 -2.88 6.79 -12.71
N SER A 29 -3.24 7.52 -13.76
CA SER A 29 -2.25 8.14 -14.67
C SER A 29 -1.74 9.49 -14.17
N ASP A 30 -2.30 10.01 -13.07
CA ASP A 30 -1.92 11.27 -12.43
C ASP A 30 -1.75 11.05 -10.93
N LYS A 31 -0.57 11.40 -10.41
CA LYS A 31 -0.25 11.24 -8.99
C LYS A 31 -1.11 12.12 -8.10
N ALA A 32 -1.42 13.35 -8.49
CA ALA A 32 -2.23 14.26 -7.69
C ALA A 32 -3.66 13.74 -7.52
N ILE A 33 -4.25 13.17 -8.58
CA ILE A 33 -5.56 12.53 -8.50
C ILE A 33 -5.52 11.32 -7.54
N CYS A 34 -4.46 10.52 -7.62
CA CYS A 34 -4.26 9.40 -6.70
C CYS A 34 -4.19 9.87 -5.23
N GLU A 35 -3.38 10.90 -4.94
CA GLU A 35 -3.24 11.44 -3.59
C GLU A 35 -4.55 12.06 -3.08
N GLU A 36 -5.34 12.70 -3.94
CA GLU A 36 -6.68 13.19 -3.58
C GLU A 36 -7.61 12.04 -3.15
N VAL A 37 -7.55 10.89 -3.83
CA VAL A 37 -8.30 9.69 -3.43
C VAL A 37 -7.81 9.15 -2.10
N VAL A 38 -6.49 9.15 -1.85
CA VAL A 38 -5.91 8.77 -0.55
C VAL A 38 -6.45 9.66 0.55
N GLU A 39 -6.38 10.99 0.41
CA GLU A 39 -6.84 11.94 1.43
C GLU A 39 -8.34 11.77 1.74
N LYS A 40 -9.17 11.57 0.72
CA LYS A 40 -10.63 11.37 0.90
C LYS A 40 -10.98 10.04 1.56
N ASN A 41 -10.24 8.98 1.27
CA ASN A 41 -10.64 7.60 1.60
C ASN A 41 -9.67 6.88 2.53
N LYS A 42 -8.69 7.57 3.11
CA LYS A 42 -7.59 6.96 3.90
C LYS A 42 -8.06 5.95 4.94
N ALA A 43 -9.08 6.32 5.72
CA ALA A 43 -9.62 5.44 6.76
C ALA A 43 -10.24 4.17 6.17
N GLN A 44 -11.02 4.29 5.10
CA GLN A 44 -11.63 3.15 4.42
C GLN A 44 -10.56 2.24 3.80
N ILE A 45 -9.53 2.82 3.16
CA ILE A 45 -8.40 2.08 2.59
C ILE A 45 -7.71 1.24 3.67
N ILE A 46 -7.45 1.81 4.85
CA ILE A 46 -6.81 1.09 5.96
C ILE A 46 -7.70 -0.06 6.46
N LEU A 47 -9.02 0.16 6.56
CA LEU A 47 -9.96 -0.88 6.96
C LEU A 47 -10.00 -2.03 5.95
N ASP A 48 -10.09 -1.71 4.66
CA ASP A 48 -10.11 -2.70 3.58
C ASP A 48 -8.82 -3.53 3.54
N VAL A 49 -7.66 -2.89 3.74
CA VAL A 49 -6.37 -3.57 3.82
C VAL A 49 -6.30 -4.48 5.05
N SER A 50 -6.75 -4.00 6.22
CA SER A 50 -6.83 -4.82 7.44
C SER A 50 -7.67 -6.08 7.18
N ASP A 51 -8.84 -5.91 6.57
CA ASP A 51 -9.76 -7.01 6.29
C ASP A 51 -9.21 -7.99 5.25
N TYR A 52 -8.48 -7.49 4.24
CA TYR A 52 -7.75 -8.32 3.29
C TYR A 52 -6.75 -9.25 3.98
N PHE A 53 -5.93 -8.73 4.90
CA PHE A 53 -4.95 -9.55 5.62
C PHE A 53 -5.61 -10.55 6.57
N LYS A 54 -6.65 -10.14 7.31
CA LYS A 54 -7.43 -11.04 8.19
C LYS A 54 -7.99 -12.23 7.41
N LYS A 55 -8.58 -11.98 6.24
CA LYS A 55 -9.10 -13.04 5.35
C LYS A 55 -8.00 -13.96 4.82
N GLY A 56 -6.79 -13.43 4.63
CA GLY A 56 -5.62 -14.18 4.14
C GLY A 56 -4.81 -14.92 5.21
N GLY A 57 -5.30 -15.04 6.45
CA GLY A 57 -4.62 -15.76 7.53
C GLY A 57 -3.33 -15.11 8.05
N ARG A 58 -3.08 -13.85 7.67
CA ARG A 58 -1.94 -13.04 8.13
C ARG A 58 -2.44 -12.03 9.16
N ASN A 59 -1.79 -11.97 10.32
CA ASN A 59 -2.19 -11.02 11.34
C ASN A 59 -1.66 -9.63 10.98
N PHE A 60 -2.55 -8.79 10.44
CA PHE A 60 -2.31 -7.36 10.29
C PHE A 60 -2.18 -6.73 11.68
N VAL A 61 -1.09 -6.00 11.88
CA VAL A 61 -0.82 -5.27 13.12
C VAL A 61 -1.25 -3.83 12.95
N MET A 62 -0.76 -3.15 11.90
CA MET A 62 -1.10 -1.75 11.63
C MET A 62 -0.72 -1.32 10.20
N ALA A 63 -1.34 -0.23 9.74
CA ALA A 63 -0.87 0.55 8.61
C ALA A 63 -0.07 1.74 9.13
N LYS A 64 1.17 1.91 8.65
CA LYS A 64 2.05 3.03 9.03
C LYS A 64 1.88 4.24 8.13
N GLU A 65 1.68 3.99 6.84
CA GLU A 65 1.63 5.04 5.83
C GLU A 65 0.71 4.62 4.69
N VAL A 66 0.03 5.59 4.07
CA VAL A 66 -0.74 5.44 2.84
C VAL A 66 -0.32 6.59 1.94
N ARG A 67 0.15 6.29 0.73
CA ARG A 67 0.55 7.28 -0.28
C ARG A 67 0.51 6.69 -1.68
N CYS A 68 0.65 7.52 -2.71
CA CYS A 68 0.71 7.04 -4.08
C CYS A 68 2.15 6.82 -4.55
N MET A 69 2.40 5.65 -5.14
CA MET A 69 3.70 5.26 -5.68
C MET A 69 3.56 4.52 -7.00
N SER A 70 4.55 4.65 -7.86
CA SER A 70 4.72 3.75 -9.00
C SER A 70 5.08 2.33 -8.55
N TYR A 71 4.93 1.37 -9.46
CA TYR A 71 5.39 -0.01 -9.24
C TYR A 71 6.89 -0.07 -8.89
N ASP A 72 7.73 0.63 -9.66
CA ASP A 72 9.18 0.62 -9.48
C ASP A 72 9.61 1.22 -8.13
N GLU A 73 8.96 2.30 -7.69
CA GLU A 73 9.18 2.86 -6.36
C GLU A 73 8.81 1.87 -5.25
N ALA A 74 7.65 1.20 -5.37
CA ALA A 74 7.20 0.22 -4.38
C ALA A 74 8.14 -1.00 -4.32
N VAL A 75 8.60 -1.49 -5.47
CA VAL A 75 9.59 -2.59 -5.55
C VAL A 75 10.88 -2.18 -4.88
N LYS A 76 11.44 -1.02 -5.23
CA LYS A 76 12.69 -0.53 -4.64
C LYS A 76 12.61 -0.47 -3.10
N LEU A 77 11.53 0.12 -2.57
CA LEU A 77 11.36 0.25 -1.13
C LEU A 77 11.11 -1.09 -0.43
N ASN A 78 10.42 -2.03 -1.07
CA ASN A 78 10.27 -3.38 -0.54
C ASN A 78 11.59 -4.15 -0.52
N THR A 79 12.42 -4.00 -1.55
CA THR A 79 13.78 -4.57 -1.57
C THR A 79 14.64 -4.00 -0.45
N GLU A 80 14.56 -2.70 -0.17
CA GLU A 80 15.24 -2.07 0.98
C GLU A 80 14.74 -2.61 2.34
N LEU A 81 13.49 -3.09 2.40
CA LEU A 81 12.91 -3.77 3.57
C LEU A 81 13.21 -5.28 3.63
N GLY A 82 13.92 -5.83 2.64
CA GLY A 82 14.32 -7.23 2.59
C GLY A 82 13.27 -8.19 2.01
N HIS A 83 12.31 -7.70 1.21
CA HIS A 83 11.39 -8.54 0.41
C HIS A 83 11.92 -8.87 -0.97
#